data_AF-A0A843EI26-F1
#
_entry.id   AF-A0A843EI26-F1
#
_cell.length_a   1.000
_cell.length_b   1.000
_cell.length_c   1.000
_cell.angle_alpha   90.00
_cell.angle_beta   90.00
_cell.angle_gamma   90.00
#
_symmetry.space_group_name_H-M   'P 1'
#
loop_
_entity.id
_entity.type
_entity.pdbx_description
1 polymer ?
#
loop_
_entity_poly.entity_id
_entity_poly.type
_entity_poly.pdbx_seq_one_letter_code
_entity_poly.pdbx_strand_id
1 'polypeptide(L)'
;LTASSAMILNALKMTAGIDDSILLISPDVIKSMQRLKVEYLRNKNPRLHIDEMLVALSIVANNDSNAEKAFSALPKLRGCDAHSSLVISSVDEMMYKKLGIYVSCEPEYQTKCLFHGV
;
A
#
# COMPACT_ATOMS: atom_id res chain seq x y z
N LEU A 1 -4.81 6.05 -1.40
CA LEU A 1 -4.07 4.76 -1.48
C LEU A 1 -4.50 4.02 -2.75
N THR A 2 -3.67 3.15 -3.30
CA THR A 2 -4.13 2.10 -4.22
C THR A 2 -4.92 1.03 -3.44
N ALA A 3 -5.63 0.15 -4.14
CA ALA A 3 -6.37 -0.96 -3.51
C ALA A 3 -5.40 -1.88 -2.73
N SER A 4 -4.25 -2.18 -3.33
CA SER A 4 -3.20 -3.01 -2.72
C SER A 4 -2.65 -2.39 -1.44
N SER A 5 -2.33 -1.10 -1.43
CA SER A 5 -1.85 -0.41 -0.23
C SER A 5 -2.90 -0.37 0.88
N ALA A 6 -4.16 -0.10 0.54
CA ALA A 6 -5.25 -0.10 1.52
C ALA A 6 -5.46 -1.50 2.12
N MET A 7 -5.43 -2.54 1.28
CA MET A 7 -5.54 -3.93 1.71
C MET A 7 -4.41 -4.35 2.65
N ILE A 8 -3.15 -4.00 2.33
CA ILE A 8 -2.02 -4.29 3.23
C ILE A 8 -2.17 -3.54 4.55
N LEU A 9 -2.53 -2.26 4.53
CA LEU A 9 -2.71 -1.48 5.76
C LEU A 9 -3.80 -2.10 6.67
N ASN A 10 -4.91 -2.55 6.08
CA ASN A 10 -5.98 -3.22 6.80
C ASN A 10 -5.56 -4.60 7.32
N ALA A 11 -4.81 -5.37 6.53
CA ALA A 11 -4.26 -6.66 6.97
C ALA A 11 -3.30 -6.49 8.16
N LEU A 12 -2.48 -5.44 8.16
CA LEU A 12 -1.61 -5.12 9.28
C LEU A 12 -2.41 -4.74 10.54
N LYS A 13 -3.47 -3.94 10.41
CA LYS A 13 -4.36 -3.64 11.54
C LYS A 13 -4.95 -4.92 12.14
N MET A 14 -5.50 -5.78 11.29
CA MET A 14 -6.09 -7.05 11.70
C MET A 14 -5.08 -7.98 12.39
N THR A 15 -3.90 -8.16 11.80
CA THR A 15 -2.85 -9.04 12.34
C THR A 15 -2.15 -8.50 13.60
N ALA A 16 -2.26 -7.19 13.84
CA ALA A 16 -1.78 -6.51 15.04
C ALA A 16 -2.87 -6.31 16.12
N GLY A 17 -4.12 -6.71 15.86
CA GLY A 17 -5.24 -6.52 16.79
C GLY A 17 -5.62 -5.05 17.01
N ILE A 18 -5.48 -4.23 15.98
CA ILE A 18 -5.78 -2.80 16.01
C ILE A 18 -7.19 -2.57 15.49
N ASP A 19 -7.97 -1.78 16.21
CA ASP A 19 -9.33 -1.43 15.84
C ASP A 19 -9.41 -0.73 14.48
N ASP A 20 -10.48 -1.01 13.72
CA ASP A 20 -10.61 -0.49 12.36
C ASP A 20 -10.83 1.05 12.33
N SER A 21 -11.32 1.65 13.41
CA SER A 21 -11.46 3.11 13.49
C SER A 21 -10.12 3.84 13.62
N ILE A 22 -9.03 3.14 13.98
CA ILE A 22 -7.72 3.74 14.19
C ILE A 22 -7.05 4.03 12.83
N LEU A 23 -6.70 5.30 12.64
CA LEU A 23 -5.95 5.77 11.47
C LEU A 23 -4.44 5.65 11.74
N LEU A 24 -3.80 4.62 11.17
CA LEU A 24 -2.36 4.42 11.28
C LEU A 24 -1.52 5.46 10.54
N ILE A 25 -2.09 6.04 9.48
CA ILE A 25 -1.48 7.15 8.72
C ILE A 25 -2.52 8.25 8.67
N SER A 26 -2.19 9.42 9.19
CA SER A 26 -3.13 10.54 9.24
C SER A 26 -3.49 11.03 7.83
N PRO A 27 -4.70 11.58 7.64
CA PRO A 27 -5.08 12.18 6.36
C PRO A 27 -4.12 13.27 5.89
N ASP A 28 -3.47 13.99 6.81
CA ASP A 28 -2.54 15.07 6.47
C ASP A 28 -1.20 14.55 5.95
N VAL A 29 -0.70 13.43 6.49
CA VAL A 29 0.47 12.73 5.93
C VAL A 29 0.16 12.25 4.51
N ILE A 30 -1.01 11.62 4.31
CA ILE A 30 -1.44 11.18 2.98
C ILE A 30 -1.50 12.37 2.02
N LYS A 31 -2.19 13.46 2.39
CA LYS A 31 -2.30 14.67 1.55
C LYS A 31 -0.94 15.25 1.20
N SER A 32 -0.02 15.31 2.16
CA SER A 32 1.34 15.82 1.93
C SER A 32 2.09 15.01 0.87
N MET A 33 2.02 13.69 0.93
CA MET A 33 2.62 12.80 -0.07
C MET A 33 1.94 12.91 -1.44
N GLN A 34 0.61 13.03 -1.46
CA GLN A 34 -0.13 13.24 -2.71
C GLN A 34 0.23 14.58 -3.36
N ARG A 35 0.41 15.61 -2.55
CA ARG A 35 0.88 16.93 -2.99
C ARG A 35 2.26 16.85 -3.63
N LEU A 36 3.20 16.12 -3.02
CA LEU A 36 4.51 15.84 -3.61
C LEU A 36 4.36 15.20 -5.01
N LYS A 37 3.56 14.12 -5.14
CA LYS A 37 3.37 13.43 -6.42
C LYS A 37 2.80 14.35 -7.50
N VAL A 38 1.76 15.12 -7.18
CA VAL A 38 1.03 15.90 -8.18
C VAL A 38 1.70 17.23 -8.47
N GLU A 39 2.00 18.04 -7.45
CA GLU A 39 2.47 19.42 -7.63
C GLU A 39 3.95 19.48 -8.02
N TYR A 40 4.78 18.62 -7.43
CA TYR A 40 6.24 18.71 -7.59
C TYR A 40 6.79 17.67 -8.57
N LEU A 41 6.29 16.43 -8.52
CA LEU A 41 6.73 15.35 -9.41
C LEU A 41 5.89 15.24 -10.69
N ARG A 42 4.82 16.05 -10.82
CA ARG A 42 3.94 16.12 -12.01
C ARG A 42 3.29 14.78 -12.39
N ASN A 43 3.14 13.87 -11.43
CA ASN A 43 2.42 12.62 -11.64
C ASN A 43 0.92 12.90 -11.79
N LYS A 44 0.30 12.30 -12.80
CA LYS A 44 -1.16 12.39 -12.99
C LYS A 44 -1.95 11.62 -11.93
N ASN A 45 -1.35 10.59 -11.34
CA ASN A 45 -1.99 9.70 -10.37
C ASN A 45 -1.56 10.07 -8.94
N PRO A 46 -2.47 10.59 -8.10
CA PRO A 46 -2.18 10.92 -6.70
C PRO A 46 -2.24 9.69 -5.78
N ARG A 47 -2.56 8.48 -6.27
CA ARG A 47 -2.65 7.30 -5.40
C ARG A 47 -1.27 6.89 -4.94
N LEU A 48 -1.18 6.53 -3.65
CA LEU A 48 0.05 6.02 -3.03
C LEU A 48 0.11 4.50 -3.19
N HIS A 49 1.21 4.00 -3.73
CA HIS A 49 1.54 2.58 -3.90
C HIS A 49 2.01 1.95 -2.58
N ILE A 50 2.26 0.64 -2.59
CA ILE A 50 2.57 -0.12 -1.37
C ILE A 50 3.85 0.42 -0.74
N ASP A 51 4.88 0.66 -1.54
CA ASP A 51 6.17 1.19 -1.09
C ASP A 51 6.05 2.56 -0.43
N GLU A 52 5.35 3.49 -1.06
CA GLU A 52 5.10 4.83 -0.51
C GLU A 52 4.34 4.74 0.83
N MET A 53 3.31 3.90 0.87
CA MET A 53 2.52 3.68 2.09
C MET A 53 3.37 3.07 3.21
N LEU A 54 4.23 2.10 2.92
CA LEU A 54 5.10 1.47 3.92
C LEU A 54 6.18 2.44 4.43
N VAL A 55 6.73 3.30 3.57
CA VAL A 55 7.64 4.36 4.00
C VAL A 55 6.93 5.31 4.96
N ALA A 56 5.71 5.75 4.64
CA ALA A 56 4.92 6.59 5.53
C ALA A 56 4.66 5.90 6.88
N LEU A 57 4.24 4.65 6.85
CA LEU A 57 4.00 3.84 8.06
C LEU A 57 5.26 3.74 8.92
N SER A 58 6.42 3.47 8.32
CA SER A 58 7.70 3.38 9.05
C SER A 58 8.10 4.68 9.75
N ILE A 59 7.77 5.83 9.17
CA ILE A 59 8.08 7.13 9.76
C ILE A 59 7.15 7.37 10.95
N VAL A 60 5.85 7.10 10.78
CA VAL A 60 4.83 7.28 11.83
C VAL A 60 5.06 6.32 13.00
N ALA A 61 5.54 5.10 12.74
CA ALA A 61 5.85 4.08 13.74
C ALA A 61 6.83 4.56 14.83
N ASN A 62 7.73 5.49 14.52
CA ASN A 62 8.65 6.06 15.52
C ASN A 62 7.95 6.80 16.66
N ASN A 63 6.73 7.32 16.43
CA ASN A 63 6.01 8.18 17.37
C ASN A 63 4.60 7.69 17.72
N ASP A 64 4.11 6.62 17.09
CA ASP A 64 2.77 6.08 17.31
C ASP A 64 2.83 4.58 17.59
N SER A 65 2.37 4.18 18.78
CA SER A 65 2.43 2.79 19.24
C SER A 65 1.56 1.83 18.42
N ASN A 66 0.45 2.30 17.83
CA ASN A 66 -0.38 1.46 16.96
C ASN A 66 0.28 1.29 15.59
N ALA A 67 0.87 2.36 15.04
CA ALA A 67 1.66 2.27 13.82
C ALA A 67 2.86 1.33 13.99
N GLU A 68 3.57 1.38 15.12
CA GLU A 68 4.67 0.46 15.41
C GLU A 68 4.19 -0.99 15.51
N LYS A 69 3.07 -1.26 16.20
CA LYS A 69 2.47 -2.60 16.24
C LYS A 69 2.14 -3.13 14.84
N ALA A 70 1.54 -2.29 14.00
CA ALA A 70 1.22 -2.64 12.61
C ALA A 70 2.49 -2.88 11.79
N PHE A 71 3.50 -2.01 11.92
CA PHE A 71 4.77 -2.12 11.21
C PHE A 71 5.52 -3.39 11.59
N SER A 72 5.60 -3.70 12.89
CA SER A 72 6.18 -4.94 13.42
C SER A 72 5.41 -6.21 13.00
N ALA A 73 4.17 -6.10 12.51
CA ALA A 73 3.38 -7.23 12.02
C ALA A 73 3.68 -7.62 10.55
N LEU A 74 4.47 -6.83 9.82
CA LEU A 74 4.82 -7.11 8.41
C LEU A 74 5.28 -8.55 8.12
N PRO A 75 6.15 -9.19 8.93
CA PRO A 75 6.58 -10.57 8.68
C PRO A 75 5.44 -11.58 8.68
N LYS A 76 4.30 -11.28 9.33
CA LYS A 76 3.13 -12.17 9.39
C LYS A 76 2.38 -12.26 8.06
N LEU A 77 2.61 -11.34 7.12
CA LEU A 77 2.00 -11.39 5.79
C LEU A 77 2.70 -12.39 4.86
N ARG A 78 3.88 -12.88 5.25
CA ARG A 78 4.65 -13.83 4.44
C ARG A 78 3.91 -15.16 4.35
N GLY A 79 3.74 -15.65 3.13
CA GLY A 79 3.01 -16.87 2.81
C GLY A 79 1.50 -16.68 2.70
N CYS A 80 0.98 -15.46 2.84
CA CYS A 80 -0.43 -15.18 2.56
C CYS A 80 -0.69 -15.16 1.05
N ASP A 81 -1.93 -15.49 0.70
CA ASP A 81 -2.45 -15.36 -0.66
C ASP A 81 -3.23 -14.05 -0.81
N ALA A 82 -3.05 -13.37 -1.93
CA ALA A 82 -3.81 -12.19 -2.32
C ALA A 82 -4.34 -12.35 -3.76
N HIS A 83 -5.52 -11.80 -3.99
CA HIS A 83 -6.15 -11.78 -5.31
C HIS A 83 -6.56 -10.36 -5.67
N SER A 84 -6.31 -9.98 -6.92
CA SER A 84 -6.69 -8.67 -7.48
C SER A 84 -7.65 -8.86 -8.65
N SER A 85 -8.73 -8.08 -8.67
CA SER A 85 -9.65 -8.04 -9.82
C SER A 85 -9.06 -7.31 -11.04
N LEU A 86 -7.86 -6.77 -10.92
CA LEU A 86 -7.13 -6.13 -12.01
C LEU A 86 -5.69 -6.62 -12.07
N VAL A 87 -5.10 -6.58 -13.26
CA VAL A 87 -3.67 -6.78 -13.48
C VAL A 87 -2.89 -5.84 -12.57
N ILE A 88 -1.98 -6.42 -11.79
CA ILE A 88 -1.22 -5.73 -10.75
C ILE A 88 -0.13 -4.88 -11.40
N SER A 89 0.10 -3.68 -10.86
CA SER A 89 1.18 -2.82 -11.33
C SER A 89 2.54 -3.45 -11.03
N SER A 90 3.55 -3.23 -11.89
CA SER A 90 4.90 -3.76 -11.69
C SER A 90 5.53 -3.31 -10.36
N VAL A 91 5.20 -2.10 -9.90
CA VAL A 91 5.63 -1.57 -8.60
C VAL A 91 5.05 -2.40 -7.45
N ASP A 92 3.74 -2.64 -7.47
CA ASP A 92 3.07 -3.40 -6.41
C ASP A 92 3.45 -4.89 -6.45
N GLU A 93 3.63 -5.47 -7.64
CA GLU A 93 4.11 -6.85 -7.83
C GLU A 93 5.47 -7.07 -7.16
N MET A 94 6.40 -6.12 -7.32
CA MET A 94 7.70 -6.16 -6.65
C MET A 94 7.54 -6.12 -5.12
N MET A 95 6.60 -5.33 -4.61
CA MET A 95 6.36 -5.26 -3.17
C MET A 95 5.74 -6.55 -2.64
N TYR A 96 4.77 -7.15 -3.34
CA TYR A 96 4.23 -8.47 -2.96
C TYR A 96 5.34 -9.52 -2.85
N LYS A 97 6.23 -9.57 -3.85
CA LYS A 97 7.38 -10.49 -3.83
C LYS A 97 8.32 -10.25 -2.64
N LYS A 98 8.63 -8.98 -2.32
CA LYS A 98 9.48 -8.62 -1.17
C LYS A 98 8.82 -8.96 0.17
N LEU A 99 7.51 -8.80 0.27
CA LEU A 99 6.72 -9.16 1.45
C LEU A 99 6.48 -10.68 1.54
N GLY A 100 6.80 -11.44 0.48
CA GLY A 100 6.58 -12.87 0.40
C GLY A 100 5.10 -13.25 0.35
N ILE A 101 4.27 -12.41 -0.25
CA ILE A 101 2.84 -12.64 -0.48
C ILE A 101 2.69 -13.27 -1.87
N TYR A 102 1.95 -14.37 -1.96
CA TYR A 102 1.57 -14.97 -3.23
C TYR A 102 0.40 -14.21 -3.82
N VAL A 103 0.52 -13.76 -5.07
CA VAL A 103 -0.50 -12.90 -5.67
C VAL A 103 -0.99 -13.47 -7.00
N SER A 104 -2.30 -13.42 -7.20
CA SER A 104 -2.98 -13.73 -8.45
C SER A 104 -3.82 -12.53 -8.91
N CYS A 105 -4.14 -12.45 -10.19
CA CYS A 105 -5.02 -11.42 -10.71
C CYS A 105 -5.89 -11.92 -11.86
N GLU A 106 -7.03 -11.27 -12.03
CA GLU A 106 -7.83 -11.36 -13.26
C GLU A 106 -7.09 -10.64 -14.41
N PRO A 107 -7.22 -11.10 -15.67
CA PRO A 107 -6.53 -10.53 -16.83
C PRO A 107 -7.16 -9.22 -17.33
N GLU A 108 -7.62 -8.38 -16.41
CA GLU A 108 -8.32 -7.12 -16.69
C GLU A 108 -7.42 -5.91 -16.37
N TYR A 109 -7.22 -5.00 -17.33
CA TYR A 109 -6.40 -3.81 -17.13
C TYR A 109 -7.19 -2.65 -16.54
N GLN A 110 -6.55 -1.85 -15.69
CA GLN A 110 -7.17 -0.66 -15.09
C GLN A 110 -7.60 0.40 -16.13
N THR A 111 -6.99 0.39 -17.32
CA THR A 111 -7.34 1.29 -18.42
C THR A 111 -7.55 0.51 -19.70
N LYS A 112 -8.34 1.06 -20.63
CA LYS A 112 -8.51 0.50 -21.99
C LYS A 112 -7.27 0.67 -22.88
N CYS A 113 -6.17 1.22 -22.35
CA CYS A 113 -4.91 1.33 -23.06
C CYS A 113 -4.09 0.05 -22.85
N LEU A 114 -3.75 -0.61 -23.96
CA LEU A 114 -2.99 -1.87 -23.98
C LEU A 114 -1.53 -1.75 -23.51
N PHE A 115 -1.05 -0.54 -23.21
CA PHE A 115 0.32 -0.27 -22.80
C PHE A 115 0.35 0.48 -21.46
N HIS A 116 0.95 -0.13 -20.44
CA HIS A 116 1.48 0.60 -19.29
C HIS A 116 2.71 1.36 -19.79
N GLY A 117 2.46 2.58 -20.28
CA GLY A 117 3.47 3.41 -20.92
C GLY A 117 4.68 3.69 -20.02
N VAL A 118 5.84 3.57 -20.66
CA VAL A 118 7.17 4.07 -20.30
C VAL A 118 7.14 5.44 -19.62
#